data_AF-A0A6B3CAM0-F1
#
_entry.id   AF-A0A6B3CAM0-F1
#
_cell.length_a   1.000
_cell.length_b   1.000
_cell.length_c   1.000
_cell.angle_alpha   90.00
_cell.angle_beta   90.00
_cell.angle_gamma   90.00
#
_symmetry.space_group_name_H-M   'P 1'
#
loop_
_entity.id
_entity.type
_entity.pdbx_description
1 polymer ?
#
loop_
_entity_poly.entity_id
_entity_poly.type
_entity_poly.pdbx_seq_one_letter_code
_entity_poly.pdbx_strand_id
1 'polypeptide(L)'
;MAGDRHDRDSLGELYYRYADEEGDVHSRSIEPADNDTCYQLPGTRNHPAFKVVNDTESLALVFGDRNCGGEPQEVLEPGDEARNLNVRSVYFKPTDGNGHHGGRHDGDDGRDDDRGDHWDGDDRY
;
A
#
# COMPACT_ATOMS: atom_id res chain seq x y z
N MET A 1 -19.51 18.61 11.78
CA MET A 1 -19.12 17.73 10.65
C MET A 1 -17.61 17.82 10.60
N ALA A 2 -16.93 16.72 10.94
CA ALA A 2 -15.47 16.65 10.98
C ALA A 2 -14.92 16.85 9.56
N GLY A 3 -13.79 17.54 9.45
CA GLY A 3 -13.11 17.73 8.18
C GLY A 3 -12.37 16.46 7.83
N ASP A 4 -13.04 15.53 7.16
CA ASP A 4 -12.42 14.39 6.50
C ASP A 4 -11.66 14.90 5.27
N ARG A 5 -10.47 15.47 5.53
CA ARG A 5 -9.45 15.64 4.51
C ARG A 5 -8.97 14.24 4.20
N HIS A 6 -9.50 13.68 3.12
CA HIS A 6 -8.82 12.63 2.39
C HIS A 6 -7.53 13.25 1.84
N ASP A 7 -6.46 13.25 2.64
CA ASP A 7 -5.10 13.46 2.18
C ASP A 7 -4.81 12.33 1.18
N ARG A 8 -4.83 12.69 -0.10
CA ARG A 8 -4.87 11.78 -1.25
C ARG A 8 -3.47 11.46 -1.81
N ASP A 9 -2.40 11.70 -1.06
CA ASP A 9 -1.04 11.73 -1.61
C ASP A 9 0.05 11.09 -0.71
N SER A 10 -0.27 10.47 0.42
CA SER A 10 0.73 9.70 1.20
C SER A 10 0.49 8.20 1.07
N LEU A 11 1.57 7.43 0.90
CA LEU A 11 1.51 5.97 0.73
C LEU A 11 1.12 5.22 2.02
N GLY A 12 0.88 5.94 3.13
CA GLY A 12 0.73 5.43 4.48
C GLY A 12 2.00 5.61 5.31
N GLU A 13 2.12 4.87 6.41
CA GLU A 13 3.25 4.99 7.35
C GLU A 13 4.00 3.65 7.50
N LEU A 14 5.33 3.71 7.64
CA LEU A 14 6.14 2.56 8.04
C LEU A 14 6.63 2.79 9.47
N TYR A 15 6.25 1.88 10.37
CA TYR A 15 6.64 1.91 11.76
C TYR A 15 7.84 0.99 11.99
N TYR A 16 8.80 1.41 12.81
CA TYR A 16 9.97 0.59 13.14
C TYR A 16 10.41 0.81 14.58
N ARG A 17 11.11 -0.20 15.11
CA ARG A 17 11.73 -0.15 16.43
C ARG A 17 13.20 -0.47 16.36
N TYR A 18 13.98 0.30 17.10
CA TYR A 18 15.43 0.13 17.25
C TYR A 18 15.80 0.27 18.73
N ALA A 19 16.90 -0.36 19.13
CA ALA A 19 17.45 -0.23 20.48
C ALA A 19 18.73 0.60 20.42
N ASP A 20 18.89 1.62 21.27
CA ASP A 20 20.11 2.43 21.30
C ASP A 20 21.28 1.74 22.07
N GLU A 21 22.38 2.46 22.29
CA GLU A 21 23.59 1.96 22.98
C GLU A 21 23.32 1.54 24.44
N GLU A 22 22.33 2.14 25.10
CA GLU A 22 21.89 1.83 26.47
C GLU A 22 20.91 0.66 26.50
N GLY A 23 20.42 0.22 25.32
CA GLY A 23 19.45 -0.87 25.17
C GLY A 23 18.00 -0.42 25.28
N ASP A 24 17.75 0.89 25.35
CA ASP A 24 16.41 1.45 25.35
C ASP A 24 15.75 1.31 23.97
N VAL A 25 14.51 0.81 23.97
CA VAL A 25 13.75 0.55 22.75
C VAL A 25 12.96 1.80 22.34
N HIS A 26 13.29 2.33 21.17
CA HIS A 26 12.59 3.44 20.55
C HIS A 26 11.66 2.95 19.45
N SER A 27 10.50 3.59 19.35
CA SER A 27 9.53 3.37 18.26
C SER A 27 9.41 4.66 17.46
N ARG A 28 9.49 4.56 16.13
CA ARG A 28 9.32 5.69 15.20
C ARG A 28 8.53 5.26 13.99
N SER A 29 7.97 6.23 13.27
CA SER A 29 7.43 6.04 11.93
C SER A 29 8.16 6.92 10.91
N ILE A 30 8.07 6.53 9.64
CA ILE A 30 8.33 7.39 8.50
C ILE A 30 7.12 7.36 7.57
N GLU A 31 6.85 8.49 6.93
CA GLU A 31 5.83 8.62 5.89
C GLU A 31 6.55 8.73 4.54
N PRO A 32 6.61 7.65 3.73
CA PRO A 32 7.16 7.72 2.39
C PRO A 32 6.25 8.58 1.49
N ALA A 33 6.86 9.58 0.85
CA ALA A 33 6.18 10.45 -0.11
C ALA A 33 6.00 9.80 -1.49
N ASP A 34 6.93 8.92 -1.87
CA ASP A 34 6.98 8.34 -3.21
C ASP A 34 7.39 6.87 -3.18
N ASN A 35 6.88 6.12 -4.15
CA ASN A 35 7.37 4.79 -4.46
C ASN A 35 8.72 4.89 -5.18
N ASP A 36 9.46 3.78 -5.25
CA ASP A 36 10.75 3.67 -5.92
C ASP A 36 11.86 4.56 -5.35
N THR A 37 11.70 5.01 -4.11
CA THR A 37 12.71 5.76 -3.36
C THR A 37 13.27 4.92 -2.21
N CYS A 38 14.59 4.95 -2.04
CA CYS A 38 15.25 4.35 -0.89
C CYS A 38 15.21 5.31 0.30
N TYR A 39 14.51 4.94 1.36
CA TYR A 39 14.43 5.69 2.59
C TYR A 39 15.35 5.09 3.64
N GLN A 40 16.21 5.93 4.23
CA GLN A 40 17.01 5.55 5.39
C GLN A 40 16.19 5.73 6.66
N LEU A 41 16.16 4.72 7.53
CA LEU A 41 15.40 4.80 8.77
C LEU A 41 16.11 5.75 9.76
N PRO A 42 15.47 6.87 10.16
CA PRO A 42 16.06 7.80 11.13
C PRO A 42 16.45 7.11 12.43
N GLY A 43 17.58 7.51 13.02
CA GLY A 43 18.08 6.90 14.26
C GLY A 43 18.78 5.55 14.08
N THR A 44 18.60 4.88 12.94
CA THR A 44 19.20 3.55 12.71
C THR A 44 20.65 3.56 12.20
N ARG A 45 21.31 4.73 12.23
CA ARG A 45 22.70 4.89 11.76
C ARG A 45 23.65 3.96 12.51
N ASN A 46 23.59 3.98 13.84
CA ASN A 46 24.43 3.13 14.69
C ASN A 46 23.70 1.84 15.11
N HIS A 47 22.36 1.89 15.15
CA HIS A 47 21.51 0.82 15.68
C HIS A 47 20.49 0.34 14.66
N PRO A 48 20.65 -0.84 14.06
CA PRO A 48 19.65 -1.31 13.11
C PRO A 48 18.28 -1.49 13.79
N ALA A 49 17.22 -1.25 13.02
CA ALA A 49 15.87 -1.57 13.46
C ALA A 49 15.67 -3.09 13.47
N PHE A 50 15.16 -3.60 14.58
CA PHE A 50 14.92 -5.02 14.81
C PHE A 50 13.47 -5.44 14.56
N LYS A 51 12.57 -4.46 14.43
CA LYS A 51 11.16 -4.66 14.10
C LYS A 51 10.71 -3.60 13.13
N VAL A 52 9.98 -4.00 12.09
CA VAL A 52 9.38 -3.11 11.09
C VAL A 52 7.93 -3.54 10.86
N VAL A 53 7.01 -2.60 10.72
CA VAL A 53 5.60 -2.82 10.41
C VAL A 53 5.26 -1.94 9.23
N ASN A 54 4.77 -2.55 8.17
CA ASN A 54 4.41 -1.87 6.94
C ASN A 54 2.92 -1.51 6.97
N ASP A 55 2.58 -0.30 7.38
CA ASP A 55 1.21 0.23 7.33
C ASP A 55 1.01 1.10 6.06
N THR A 56 1.79 0.82 5.01
CA THR A 56 1.68 1.49 3.71
C THR A 56 0.87 0.64 2.73
N GLU A 57 0.29 1.26 1.71
CA GLU A 57 -0.39 0.57 0.60
C GLU A 57 0.59 -0.07 -0.41
N SER A 58 1.89 -0.03 -0.10
CA SER A 58 3.00 -0.44 -0.97
C SER A 58 3.80 -1.59 -0.36
N LEU A 59 4.55 -2.34 -1.18
CA LEU A 59 5.49 -3.36 -0.70
C LEU A 59 6.70 -2.66 -0.09
N ALA A 60 7.03 -2.98 1.16
CA ALA A 60 8.21 -2.47 1.83
C ALA A 60 9.33 -3.51 1.81
N LEU A 61 10.35 -3.29 0.99
CA LEU A 61 11.55 -4.11 0.94
C LEU A 61 12.54 -3.57 1.96
N VAL A 62 12.91 -4.37 2.95
CA VAL A 62 13.79 -3.94 4.03
C VAL A 62 15.22 -4.43 3.81
N PHE A 63 16.18 -3.53 3.99
CA PHE A 63 17.59 -3.77 3.73
C PHE A 63 18.42 -3.55 4.99
N GLY A 64 19.41 -4.42 5.18
CA GLY A 64 20.42 -4.23 6.23
C GLY A 64 21.47 -3.17 5.90
N ASP A 65 21.57 -2.81 4.62
CA ASP A 65 22.45 -1.75 4.16
C ASP A 65 21.77 -0.37 4.24
N ARG A 66 22.54 0.71 4.11
CA ARG A 66 22.01 2.09 4.21
C ARG A 66 21.51 2.64 2.88
N ASN A 67 21.91 2.03 1.78
CA ASN A 67 21.63 2.55 0.44
C ASN A 67 20.69 1.64 -0.37
N CYS A 68 19.86 0.82 0.29
CA CYS A 68 19.05 -0.22 -0.33
C CYS A 68 19.86 -1.09 -1.32
N GLY A 69 21.14 -1.30 -1.00
CA GLY A 69 22.07 -2.06 -1.82
C GLY A 69 22.06 -3.54 -1.44
N GLY A 70 22.27 -4.40 -2.44
CA GLY A 70 22.28 -5.84 -2.25
C GLY A 70 20.88 -6.45 -2.26
N GLU A 71 20.77 -7.65 -1.67
CA GLU A 71 19.51 -8.39 -1.59
C GLU A 71 18.68 -7.90 -0.39
N PRO A 72 17.35 -7.72 -0.57
CA PRO A 72 16.47 -7.38 0.54
C PRO A 72 16.49 -8.51 1.58
N GLN A 73 16.50 -8.16 2.87
CA GLN A 73 16.41 -9.14 3.95
C GLN A 73 15.02 -9.77 4.00
N GLU A 74 14.00 -8.94 3.78
CA GLU A 74 12.60 -9.35 3.79
C GLU A 74 11.78 -8.40 2.91
N VAL A 75 10.63 -8.89 2.47
CA VAL A 75 9.65 -8.11 1.69
C VAL A 75 8.35 -8.13 2.48
N LEU A 76 7.89 -6.96 2.90
CA LEU A 76 6.67 -6.79 3.69
C LEU A 76 5.54 -6.32 2.80
N GLU A 77 4.43 -7.04 2.86
CA GLU A 77 3.17 -6.63 2.23
C GLU A 77 2.49 -5.53 3.06
N PRO A 78 1.52 -4.79 2.47
CA PRO A 78 0.66 -3.89 3.23
C PRO A 78 0.02 -4.58 4.44
N GLY A 79 0.24 -4.04 5.63
CA GLY A 79 -0.20 -4.59 6.92
C GLY A 79 0.73 -5.63 7.55
N ASP A 80 1.82 -6.02 6.90
CA ASP A 80 2.71 -7.06 7.38
C ASP A 80 3.75 -6.54 8.40
N GLU A 81 4.31 -7.44 9.23
CA GLU A 81 5.33 -7.10 10.21
C GLU A 81 6.53 -8.05 10.23
N ALA A 82 7.72 -7.46 10.23
CA ALA A 82 8.99 -8.14 10.35
C ALA A 82 9.57 -8.02 11.76
N ARG A 83 10.26 -9.06 12.23
CA ARG A 83 10.97 -9.07 13.52
C ARG A 83 12.31 -9.78 13.42
N ASN A 84 13.22 -9.45 14.34
CA ASN A 84 14.59 -9.98 14.41
C ASN A 84 15.44 -9.67 13.16
N LEU A 85 15.18 -8.54 12.52
CA LEU A 85 15.93 -8.07 11.37
C LEU A 85 17.03 -7.08 11.77
N ASN A 86 17.88 -6.68 10.82
CA ASN A 86 18.87 -5.64 11.02
C ASN A 86 18.65 -4.48 10.04
N VAL A 87 17.45 -3.91 10.01
CA VAL A 87 17.04 -2.96 8.97
C VAL A 87 17.66 -1.59 9.18
N ARG A 88 18.21 -1.01 8.11
CA ARG A 88 18.76 0.36 8.09
C ARG A 88 18.16 1.22 6.99
N SER A 89 17.71 0.61 5.92
CA SER A 89 16.97 1.29 4.86
C SER A 89 15.81 0.43 4.38
N VAL A 90 14.85 1.09 3.75
CA VAL A 90 13.63 0.50 3.22
C VAL A 90 13.38 1.08 1.84
N TYR A 91 12.92 0.25 0.92
CA TYR A 91 12.54 0.63 -0.42
C TYR A 91 11.08 0.26 -0.63
N PHE A 92 10.27 1.23 -1.03
CA PHE A 92 8.86 0.99 -1.31
C PHE A 92 8.68 0.68 -2.80
N LYS A 93 8.02 -0.43 -3.09
CA LYS A 93 7.55 -0.77 -4.42
C LYS A 93 6.04 -0.65 -4.47
N PRO A 94 5.48 -0.14 -5.58
CA PRO A 94 4.05 -0.26 -5.77
C PRO A 94 3.68 -1.74 -5.71
N THR A 95 2.67 -2.08 -4.92
CA THR A 95 1.97 -3.34 -5.13
C THR A 95 1.34 -3.23 -6.52
N ASP A 96 1.41 -4.27 -7.36
CA ASP A 96 0.60 -4.36 -8.58
C ASP A 96 -0.89 -4.53 -8.23
N GLY A 97 -1.42 -3.65 -7.38
CA GLY A 97 -2.82 -3.46 -7.04
C GLY A 97 -3.46 -2.35 -7.85
N ASN A 98 -2.72 -1.68 -8.75
CA ASN A 98 -3.30 -0.79 -9.75
C ASN A 98 -3.67 -1.55 -11.04
N GLY A 99 -4.37 -2.67 -10.88
CA GLY A 99 -5.42 -3.05 -11.81
C GLY A 99 -6.57 -2.07 -11.70
N HIS A 100 -6.34 -0.82 -12.09
CA HIS A 100 -7.28 0.04 -12.80
C HIS A 100 -8.77 -0.32 -12.60
N HIS A 101 -9.36 -0.05 -11.42
CA HIS A 101 -10.81 0.20 -11.34
C HIS A 101 -11.11 1.63 -11.84
N GLY A 102 -10.57 1.94 -13.03
CA GLY A 102 -10.74 3.17 -13.77
C GLY A 102 -11.38 2.87 -15.12
N GLY A 103 -12.70 2.92 -15.18
CA GLY A 103 -13.48 3.26 -16.37
C GLY A 103 -13.09 2.65 -17.73
N ARG A 104 -13.82 1.60 -18.10
CA ARG A 104 -14.62 1.62 -19.35
C ARG A 104 -16.05 1.38 -18.85
N HIS A 105 -16.98 2.33 -18.80
CA HIS A 105 -17.55 3.11 -19.90
C HIS A 105 -17.62 2.33 -21.21
N ASP A 106 -18.23 1.15 -21.17
CA ASP A 106 -18.98 0.62 -22.31
C ASP A 106 -20.37 1.25 -22.27
N GLY A 107 -20.42 2.56 -22.55
CA GLY A 107 -21.61 3.16 -23.10
C GLY A 107 -21.53 2.96 -24.61
N ASP A 108 -22.11 1.87 -25.12
CA ASP A 108 -22.84 1.80 -26.39
C ASP A 108 -23.34 0.36 -26.60
N ASP A 109 -24.59 0.11 -26.23
CA ASP A 109 -25.47 -0.77 -27.00
C ASP A 109 -26.88 -0.20 -26.83
N GLY A 110 -27.11 0.89 -27.56
CA GLY A 110 -28.47 1.26 -27.91
C GLY A 110 -29.12 0.09 -28.62
N ARG A 111 -30.05 -0.58 -27.92
CA ARG A 111 -31.15 -1.32 -28.56
C ARG A 111 -32.45 -0.92 -27.90
N ASP A 112 -33.03 0.14 -28.45
CA ASP A 112 -34.44 0.11 -28.83
C ASP A 112 -34.72 -1.25 -29.51
N ASP A 113 -35.37 -2.16 -28.77
CA ASP A 113 -36.16 -3.22 -29.37
C ASP A 113 -37.45 -3.32 -28.56
N ASP A 114 -38.40 -2.49 -28.98
CA ASP A 114 -39.82 -2.76 -28.93
C ASP A 114 -40.09 -4.27 -29.09
N ARG A 115 -40.66 -4.92 -28.07
CA ARG A 115 -41.63 -6.02 -28.17
C ARG A 115 -41.96 -6.59 -26.80
N GLY A 116 -42.97 -6.00 -26.18
CA GLY A 116 -43.63 -6.52 -24.99
C GLY A 116 -45.16 -6.47 -25.06
N ASP A 117 -45.76 -6.15 -26.22
CA ASP A 117 -47.20 -6.29 -26.45
C ASP A 117 -47.53 -7.73 -26.86
N HIS A 118 -47.66 -8.60 -25.85
CA HIS A 118 -48.26 -9.92 -26.03
C HIS A 118 -49.78 -9.76 -26.09
N TRP A 119 -50.29 -9.65 -27.31
CA TRP A 119 -51.71 -9.79 -27.61
C TRP A 119 -52.10 -11.27 -27.59
N ASP A 120 -52.87 -11.69 -26.58
CA ASP A 120 -53.82 -12.80 -26.73
C ASP A 120 -55.22 -12.21 -26.57
N GLY A 121 -55.77 -11.74 -27.68
CA GLY A 121 -57.20 -11.55 -27.85
C GLY A 121 -57.84 -12.90 -28.13
N ASP A 122 -58.44 -13.52 -27.12
CA ASP A 122 -59.40 -14.62 -27.29
C ASP A 122 -60.78 -14.03 -27.57
N ASP A 123 -61.13 -14.00 -28.86
CA ASP A 123 -62.51 -13.97 -29.36
C ASP A 123 -63.17 -15.29 -28.98
N ARG A 124 -64.29 -15.26 -28.23
CA ARG A 124 -65.47 -16.09 -28.51
C ARG A 124 -66.78 -15.45 -28.04
N TYR A 125 -67.71 -15.49 -28.98
CA TYR A 125 -69.15 -15.22 -28.91
C TYR A 125 -69.91 -16.04 -27.86
#